data_AF-A0A1J1IF69-F1
#
_entry.id   AF-A0A1J1IF69-F1
#
_cell.length_a   1.000
_cell.length_b   1.000
_cell.length_c   1.000
_cell.angle_alpha   90.00
_cell.angle_beta   90.00
_cell.angle_gamma   90.00
#
_symmetry.space_group_name_H-M   'P 1'
#
loop_
_entity.id
_entity.type
_entity.pdbx_description
1 polymer ?
#
loop_
_entity_poly.entity_id
_entity_poly.type
_entity_poly.pdbx_seq_one_letter_code
_entity_poly.pdbx_strand_id
1 'polypeptide(L)'
;MDSLSSISKSTVAMGVSGALLIGYCIYFDHKRRSAKDFKKKLHEKRQERENRKNKRGKGSKLPDLTDHEAVQRYFLQEIQMGEALIAQGDVVTGVEHLANAVIVCGQPTQLIQVLQQTLPSEVFALLIHKIKDSQTELIQSAPGQRLAESSNDDLELKKMVQRLTLRRRLSYNTKSNKRRIVRTPGGRLVYLYLKKPRSVPGCGQCKEKLRGVTPSRPSERPRMSRRLKTVSRTFGGVLCHICLRERIIRAFLIDEQKVVKVLKAAQASTVKAPRPAKVQPKPAAKPAAAAPQKGGKGDKKATDKKVGDKKTADKKPAAKMSTVKKAKK
;
A
#
# COMPACT_ATOMS: atom_id res chain seq x y z
N MET A 1 7.99 53.60 28.28
CA MET A 1 8.03 53.42 26.81
C MET A 1 9.45 53.03 26.45
N ASP A 2 9.65 52.37 25.30
CA ASP A 2 10.94 51.94 24.73
C ASP A 2 11.44 50.55 25.13
N SER A 3 10.88 49.51 24.50
CA SER A 3 11.49 48.18 24.36
C SER A 3 11.03 47.50 23.07
N LEU A 4 11.14 48.20 21.94
CA LEU A 4 10.87 47.68 20.60
C LEU A 4 11.94 48.16 19.61
N SER A 5 13.21 47.86 19.84
CA SER A 5 14.25 48.16 18.83
C SER A 5 15.50 47.29 18.99
N SER A 6 15.39 46.00 18.64
CA SER A 6 16.57 45.22 18.18
C SER A 6 16.17 44.01 17.34
N ILE A 7 15.20 44.17 16.43
CA ILE A 7 15.02 43.17 15.37
C ILE A 7 16.18 43.38 14.38
N SER A 8 17.12 42.45 14.38
CA SER A 8 18.29 42.47 13.49
C SER A 8 17.84 42.65 12.04
N LYS A 9 18.53 43.54 11.30
CA LYS A 9 18.24 43.86 9.89
C LYS A 9 18.15 42.60 9.00
N SER A 10 18.83 41.51 9.39
CA SER A 10 18.77 40.19 8.74
C SER A 10 17.42 39.46 8.90
N THR A 11 16.74 39.61 10.03
CA THR A 11 15.43 38.98 10.28
C THR A 11 14.32 39.66 9.46
N VAL A 12 14.41 40.99 9.33
CA VAL A 12 13.50 41.76 8.47
C VAL A 12 13.71 41.43 6.98
N ALA A 13 14.96 41.28 6.54
CA ALA A 13 15.28 40.94 5.14
C ALA A 13 14.79 39.53 4.71
N MET A 14 14.85 38.53 5.60
CA MET A 14 14.30 37.20 5.32
C MET A 14 12.76 37.18 5.28
N GLY A 15 12.09 38.00 6.12
CA GLY A 15 10.63 38.14 6.09
C GLY A 15 10.12 38.77 4.79
N VAL A 16 10.80 39.82 4.31
CA VAL A 16 10.43 40.54 3.08
C VAL A 16 10.64 39.66 1.84
N SER A 17 11.75 38.94 1.75
CA SER A 17 12.01 38.03 0.62
C SER A 17 11.02 36.85 0.58
N GLY A 18 10.62 36.30 1.73
CA GLY A 18 9.58 35.26 1.80
C GLY A 18 8.21 35.75 1.33
N ALA A 19 7.80 36.95 1.72
CA ALA A 19 6.53 37.55 1.30
C ALA A 19 6.50 37.85 -0.21
N LEU A 20 7.61 38.35 -0.77
CA LEU A 20 7.76 38.58 -2.22
C LEU A 20 7.67 37.27 -3.02
N LEU A 21 8.27 36.19 -2.53
CA LEU A 21 8.26 34.89 -3.20
C LEU A 21 6.87 34.24 -3.17
N ILE A 22 6.16 34.35 -2.04
CA ILE A 22 4.77 33.89 -1.91
C ILE A 22 3.84 34.75 -2.77
N GLY A 23 4.01 36.07 -2.76
CA GLY A 23 3.28 37.00 -3.63
C GLY A 23 3.49 36.70 -5.12
N TYR A 24 4.74 36.43 -5.52
CA TYR A 24 5.08 36.02 -6.89
C TYR A 24 4.44 34.66 -7.26
N CYS A 25 4.43 33.71 -6.32
CA CYS A 25 3.77 32.42 -6.52
C CYS A 25 2.25 32.55 -6.66
N ILE A 26 1.60 33.42 -5.89
CA ILE A 26 0.16 33.73 -6.01
C ILE A 26 -0.14 34.42 -7.34
N TYR A 27 0.67 35.41 -7.74
CA TYR A 27 0.55 36.08 -9.04
C TYR A 27 0.69 35.08 -10.21
N PHE A 28 1.71 34.21 -10.17
CA PHE A 28 1.96 33.25 -11.23
C PHE A 28 0.93 32.11 -11.26
N ASP A 29 0.36 31.71 -10.12
CA ASP A 29 -0.79 30.79 -10.07
C ASP A 29 -2.07 31.46 -10.60
N HIS A 30 -2.28 32.75 -10.32
CA HIS A 30 -3.39 33.53 -10.88
C HIS A 30 -3.27 33.69 -12.42
N LYS A 31 -2.08 34.08 -12.92
CA LYS A 31 -1.77 34.20 -14.35
C LYS A 31 -1.88 32.87 -15.10
N ARG A 32 -1.53 31.75 -14.46
CA ARG A 32 -1.73 30.41 -15.03
C ARG A 32 -3.21 30.04 -15.14
N ARG A 33 -4.04 30.39 -14.14
CA ARG A 33 -5.46 30.02 -14.10
C ARG A 33 -6.38 30.92 -14.92
N SER A 34 -5.96 32.17 -15.21
CA SER A 34 -6.75 33.15 -15.98
C SER A 34 -6.61 33.04 -17.51
N ALA A 35 -5.68 32.24 -18.03
CA ALA A 35 -5.52 32.05 -19.47
C ALA A 35 -6.74 31.32 -20.09
N LYS A 36 -7.28 31.85 -21.19
CA LYS A 36 -8.48 31.33 -21.88
C LYS A 36 -8.35 29.84 -22.28
N ASP A 37 -7.15 29.37 -22.62
CA ASP A 37 -6.88 27.99 -23.01
C ASP A 37 -6.36 27.08 -21.89
N PHE A 38 -6.29 27.56 -20.64
CA PHE A 38 -5.78 26.78 -19.50
C PHE A 38 -6.53 25.46 -19.32
N LYS A 39 -7.87 25.50 -19.45
CA LYS A 39 -8.73 24.32 -19.34
C LYS A 39 -8.55 23.36 -20.51
N LYS A 40 -8.37 23.86 -21.74
CA LYS A 40 -8.13 23.04 -22.94
C LYS A 40 -6.80 22.29 -22.81
N LYS A 41 -5.71 23.00 -22.49
CA LYS A 41 -4.37 22.41 -22.25
C LYS A 41 -4.36 21.40 -21.10
N LEU A 42 -5.20 21.58 -20.07
CA LEU A 42 -5.36 20.62 -18.98
C LEU A 42 -6.11 19.36 -19.40
N HIS A 43 -7.13 19.50 -20.25
CA HIS A 43 -7.87 18.37 -20.81
C HIS A 43 -7.01 17.57 -21.77
N GLU A 44 -6.27 18.24 -22.64
CA GLU A 44 -5.30 17.68 -23.58
C GLU A 44 -4.20 16.90 -22.83
N LYS A 45 -3.54 17.51 -21.84
CA LYS A 45 -2.55 16.81 -20.99
C LYS A 45 -3.12 15.61 -20.22
N ARG A 46 -4.42 15.60 -19.89
CA ARG A 46 -5.06 14.45 -19.24
C ARG A 46 -5.38 13.35 -20.27
N GLN A 47 -5.81 13.72 -21.47
CA GLN A 47 -6.03 12.80 -22.58
C GLN A 47 -4.71 12.15 -22.99
N GLU A 48 -3.62 12.91 -23.13
CA GLU A 48 -2.28 12.36 -23.39
C GLU A 48 -1.84 11.35 -22.32
N ARG A 49 -2.09 11.64 -21.04
CA ARG A 49 -1.76 10.72 -19.94
C ARG A 49 -2.60 9.44 -19.96
N GLU A 50 -3.89 9.53 -20.26
CA GLU A 50 -4.76 8.35 -20.39
C GLU A 50 -4.44 7.56 -21.67
N ASN A 51 -4.16 8.23 -22.79
CA ASN A 51 -3.68 7.61 -24.02
C ASN A 51 -2.33 6.93 -23.80
N ARG A 52 -1.42 7.51 -23.01
CA ARG A 52 -0.14 6.88 -22.64
C ARG A 52 -0.34 5.65 -21.75
N LYS A 53 -1.33 5.66 -20.85
CA LYS A 53 -1.69 4.47 -20.05
C LYS A 53 -2.38 3.39 -20.90
N ASN A 54 -3.28 3.78 -21.79
CA ASN A 54 -3.97 2.86 -22.69
C ASN A 54 -3.01 2.26 -23.72
N LYS A 55 -2.06 3.04 -24.27
CA LYS A 55 -0.97 2.51 -25.11
C LYS A 55 -0.11 1.50 -24.33
N ARG A 56 0.27 1.81 -23.09
CA ARG A 56 0.98 0.86 -22.21
C ARG A 56 0.16 -0.39 -21.84
N GLY A 57 -1.17 -0.31 -21.86
CA GLY A 57 -2.06 -1.44 -21.58
C GLY A 57 -2.51 -2.21 -22.83
N LYS A 58 -2.21 -1.71 -24.02
CA LYS A 58 -2.60 -2.29 -25.33
C LYS A 58 -1.40 -2.80 -26.13
N GLY A 59 -0.17 -2.44 -25.75
CA GLY A 59 1.03 -3.13 -26.20
C GLY A 59 1.02 -4.57 -25.68
N SER A 60 1.42 -5.51 -26.54
CA SER A 60 1.57 -6.93 -26.25
C SER A 60 2.07 -7.16 -24.82
N LYS A 61 1.44 -8.09 -24.11
CA LYS A 61 1.89 -8.52 -22.77
C LYS A 61 3.18 -9.30 -22.95
N LEU A 62 4.28 -8.59 -23.21
CA LEU A 62 5.61 -9.17 -23.22
C LEU A 62 5.83 -9.83 -21.84
N PRO A 63 6.27 -11.10 -21.81
CA PRO A 63 6.59 -11.79 -20.57
C PRO A 63 7.75 -11.08 -19.86
N ASP A 64 7.88 -11.32 -18.56
CA ASP A 64 9.07 -10.89 -17.84
C ASP A 64 10.30 -11.62 -18.42
N LEU A 65 11.23 -10.87 -19.00
CA LEU A 65 12.42 -11.41 -19.68
C LEU A 65 13.39 -12.11 -18.72
N THR A 66 13.16 -11.95 -17.41
CA THR A 66 13.94 -12.60 -16.35
C THR A 66 13.53 -14.07 -16.14
N ASP A 67 12.28 -14.43 -16.47
CA ASP A 67 11.74 -15.77 -16.27
C ASP A 67 11.87 -16.61 -17.56
N HIS A 68 12.91 -17.46 -17.63
CA HIS A 68 13.18 -18.30 -18.80
C HIS A 68 11.99 -19.20 -19.20
N GLU A 69 11.25 -19.76 -18.25
CA GLU A 69 10.06 -20.57 -18.55
C GLU A 69 8.90 -19.76 -19.13
N ALA A 70 8.68 -18.53 -18.65
CA ALA A 70 7.61 -17.68 -19.12
C ALA A 70 7.88 -17.19 -20.55
N VAL A 71 9.15 -16.85 -20.82
CA VAL A 71 9.65 -16.50 -22.15
C VAL A 71 9.46 -17.65 -23.14
N GLN A 72 9.81 -18.88 -22.76
CA GLN A 72 9.62 -20.06 -23.60
C GLN A 72 8.15 -20.35 -23.93
N ARG A 73 7.25 -20.27 -22.93
CA ARG A 73 5.81 -20.47 -23.16
C ARG A 73 5.23 -19.41 -24.08
N TYR A 74 5.61 -18.14 -23.87
CA TYR A 74 5.18 -17.03 -24.71
C TYR A 74 5.66 -17.19 -26.15
N PHE A 75 6.94 -17.55 -26.33
CA PHE A 75 7.55 -17.79 -27.62
C PHE A 75 6.81 -18.89 -28.41
N LEU A 76 6.58 -20.06 -27.81
CA LEU A 76 5.85 -21.15 -28.46
C LEU A 76 4.41 -20.77 -28.79
N GLN A 77 3.75 -20.02 -27.92
CA GLN A 77 2.38 -19.56 -28.14
C GLN A 77 2.30 -18.58 -29.32
N GLU A 78 3.21 -17.61 -29.40
CA GLU A 78 3.25 -16.63 -30.50
C GLU A 78 3.54 -17.29 -31.86
N ILE A 79 4.42 -18.30 -31.91
CA ILE A 79 4.65 -19.07 -33.16
C ILE A 79 3.39 -19.84 -33.56
N GLN A 80 2.77 -20.57 -32.65
CA GLN A 80 1.55 -21.33 -32.94
C GLN A 80 0.40 -20.42 -33.43
N MET A 81 0.23 -19.25 -32.80
CA MET A 81 -0.76 -18.27 -33.22
C MET A 81 -0.42 -17.69 -34.61
N GLY A 82 0.85 -17.38 -34.86
CA GLY A 82 1.33 -16.89 -36.15
C GLY A 82 1.08 -17.87 -37.29
N GLU A 83 1.48 -19.13 -37.10
CA GLU A 83 1.27 -20.21 -38.09
C GLU A 83 -0.23 -20.49 -38.32
N ALA A 84 -1.03 -20.51 -37.25
CA ALA A 84 -2.48 -20.72 -37.38
C ALA A 84 -3.17 -19.59 -38.15
N LEU A 85 -2.77 -18.33 -37.95
CA LEU A 85 -3.34 -17.17 -38.66
C LEU A 85 -2.91 -17.15 -40.13
N ILE A 86 -1.66 -17.53 -40.42
CA ILE A 86 -1.19 -17.71 -41.80
C ILE A 86 -1.98 -18.82 -42.50
N ALA A 87 -2.22 -19.95 -41.83
CA ALA A 87 -3.04 -21.03 -42.36
C ALA A 87 -4.50 -20.61 -42.62
N GLN A 88 -5.01 -19.63 -41.86
CA GLN A 88 -6.34 -19.03 -42.04
C GLN A 88 -6.39 -17.95 -43.13
N GLY A 89 -5.24 -17.56 -43.70
CA GLY A 89 -5.13 -16.52 -44.72
C GLY A 89 -4.94 -15.10 -44.18
N ASP A 90 -4.87 -14.90 -42.85
CA ASP A 90 -4.54 -13.60 -42.25
C ASP A 90 -3.03 -13.46 -42.03
N VAL A 91 -2.34 -13.20 -43.14
CA VAL A 91 -0.87 -13.11 -43.19
C VAL A 91 -0.36 -11.90 -42.39
N VAL A 92 -1.10 -10.79 -42.36
CA VAL A 92 -0.63 -9.54 -41.75
C VAL A 92 -0.53 -9.70 -40.23
N THR A 93 -1.56 -10.24 -39.58
CA THR A 93 -1.56 -10.46 -38.14
C THR A 93 -0.71 -11.66 -37.74
N GLY A 94 -0.67 -12.73 -38.57
CA GLY A 94 0.20 -13.87 -38.33
C GLY A 94 1.69 -13.49 -38.29
N VAL A 95 2.12 -12.62 -39.20
CA VAL A 95 3.51 -12.09 -39.21
C VAL A 95 3.80 -11.20 -37.99
N GLU A 96 2.81 -10.52 -37.42
CA GLU A 96 3.01 -9.75 -36.17
C GLU A 96 3.35 -10.67 -34.98
N HIS A 97 2.65 -11.79 -34.86
CA HIS A 97 2.94 -12.78 -33.82
C HIS A 97 4.33 -13.40 -33.99
N LEU A 98 4.74 -13.70 -35.23
CA LEU A 98 6.10 -14.18 -35.52
C LEU A 98 7.18 -13.12 -35.24
N ALA A 99 6.93 -11.85 -35.57
CA ALA A 99 7.86 -10.76 -35.27
C ALA A 99 8.03 -10.56 -33.75
N ASN A 100 6.94 -10.66 -32.98
CA ASN A 100 6.99 -10.62 -31.51
C ASN A 100 7.82 -11.77 -30.93
N ALA A 101 7.67 -12.99 -31.47
CA ALA A 101 8.46 -14.15 -31.06
C ALA A 101 9.97 -13.91 -31.30
N VAL A 102 10.34 -13.38 -32.47
CA VAL A 102 11.75 -13.07 -32.82
C VAL A 102 12.36 -12.03 -31.88
N ILE A 103 11.60 -11.02 -31.46
CA ILE A 103 12.07 -9.96 -30.55
C ILE A 103 12.44 -10.51 -29.15
N VAL A 104 11.75 -11.56 -28.70
CA VAL A 104 11.97 -12.18 -27.39
C VAL A 104 13.15 -13.17 -27.40
N CYS A 105 13.57 -13.64 -28.58
CA CYS A 105 14.67 -14.58 -28.71
C CYS A 105 16.04 -13.92 -28.48
N GLY A 106 16.88 -14.54 -27.65
CA GLY A 106 18.27 -14.11 -27.46
C GLY A 106 19.18 -14.37 -28.67
N GLN A 107 18.75 -15.19 -29.63
CA GLN A 107 19.49 -15.51 -30.87
C GLN A 107 18.54 -15.45 -32.08
N PRO A 108 18.36 -14.27 -32.69
CA PRO A 108 17.41 -14.12 -33.81
C PRO A 108 17.90 -14.79 -35.10
N THR A 109 19.22 -14.89 -35.31
CA THR A 109 19.81 -15.37 -36.57
C THR A 109 19.48 -16.83 -36.88
N GLN A 110 19.58 -17.73 -35.90
CA GLN A 110 19.27 -19.15 -36.08
C GLN A 110 17.79 -19.37 -36.35
N LEU A 111 16.92 -18.63 -35.65
CA LEU A 111 15.48 -18.78 -35.79
C LEU A 111 14.97 -18.25 -37.12
N ILE A 112 15.50 -17.12 -37.59
CA ILE A 112 15.17 -16.58 -38.91
C ILE A 112 15.50 -17.59 -40.01
N GLN A 113 16.59 -18.34 -39.87
CA GLN A 113 16.98 -19.38 -40.82
C GLN A 113 16.02 -20.57 -40.83
N VAL A 114 15.51 -20.99 -39.67
CA VAL A 114 14.47 -22.04 -39.59
C VAL A 114 13.15 -21.54 -40.19
N LEU A 115 12.74 -20.31 -39.87
CA LEU A 115 11.53 -19.70 -40.44
C LEU A 115 11.60 -19.52 -41.95
N GLN A 116 12.80 -19.33 -42.51
CA GLN A 116 13.00 -19.27 -43.96
C GLN A 116 12.70 -20.61 -44.64
N GLN A 117 12.89 -21.73 -43.95
CA GLN A 117 12.61 -23.07 -44.48
C GLN A 117 11.14 -23.47 -44.31
N THR A 118 10.44 -22.92 -43.32
CA THR A 118 9.05 -23.29 -43.00
C THR A 118 8.00 -22.37 -43.61
N LEU A 119 8.37 -21.14 -44.02
CA LEU A 119 7.44 -20.16 -44.55
C LEU A 119 7.64 -19.88 -46.05
N PRO A 120 6.56 -19.63 -46.82
CA PRO A 120 6.65 -19.13 -48.19
C PRO A 120 7.44 -17.81 -48.27
N SER A 121 8.16 -17.60 -49.37
CA SER A 121 9.05 -16.44 -49.58
C SER A 121 8.34 -15.09 -49.47
N GLU A 122 7.06 -15.01 -49.84
CA GLU A 122 6.24 -13.80 -49.76
C GLU A 122 5.97 -13.38 -48.29
N VAL A 123 5.68 -14.34 -47.42
CA VAL A 123 5.41 -14.10 -45.99
C VAL A 123 6.70 -13.74 -45.26
N PHE A 124 7.81 -14.36 -45.65
CA PHE A 124 9.12 -14.08 -45.08
C PHE A 124 9.59 -12.64 -45.38
N ALA A 125 9.33 -12.13 -46.58
CA ALA A 125 9.66 -10.73 -46.93
C ALA A 125 8.90 -9.73 -46.06
N LEU A 126 7.60 -9.98 -45.81
CA LEU A 126 6.78 -9.17 -44.91
C LEU A 126 7.28 -9.24 -43.45
N LEU A 127 7.76 -10.40 -43.01
CA LEU A 127 8.34 -10.59 -41.68
C LEU A 127 9.61 -9.77 -41.48
N ILE A 128 10.53 -9.78 -42.46
CA ILE A 128 11.75 -8.97 -42.39
C ILE A 128 11.42 -7.47 -42.39
N HIS A 129 10.42 -7.05 -43.16
CA HIS A 129 9.94 -5.66 -43.14
C HIS A 129 9.40 -5.29 -41.75
N LYS A 130 8.53 -6.12 -41.16
CA LYS A 130 7.97 -5.85 -39.82
C LYS A 130 9.00 -5.89 -38.70
N ILE A 131 10.03 -6.74 -38.80
CA ILE A 131 11.14 -6.75 -37.82
C ILE A 131 11.91 -5.41 -37.89
N LYS A 132 12.22 -4.93 -39.10
CA LYS A 132 12.88 -3.63 -39.27
C LYS A 132 12.01 -2.49 -38.75
N ASP A 133 10.72 -2.48 -39.07
CA ASP A 133 9.78 -1.47 -38.58
C ASP A 133 9.69 -1.49 -37.05
N SER A 134 9.55 -2.67 -36.43
CA SER A 134 9.47 -2.83 -34.98
C SER A 134 10.76 -2.39 -34.27
N GLN A 135 11.93 -2.67 -34.86
CA GLN A 135 13.22 -2.16 -34.38
C GLN A 135 13.26 -0.62 -34.45
N THR A 136 12.76 -0.03 -35.54
CA THR A 136 12.66 1.44 -35.66
C THR A 136 11.65 2.04 -34.68
N GLU A 137 10.54 1.37 -34.37
CA GLU A 137 9.57 1.82 -33.37
C GLU A 137 10.14 1.78 -31.95
N LEU A 138 10.96 0.76 -31.62
CA LEU A 138 11.70 0.72 -30.35
C LEU A 138 12.69 1.88 -30.25
N ILE A 139 13.41 2.19 -31.33
CA ILE A 139 14.37 3.30 -31.39
C ILE A 139 13.67 4.67 -31.36
N GLN A 140 12.52 4.83 -32.02
CA GLN A 140 11.73 6.07 -32.08
C GLN A 140 10.81 6.27 -30.88
N SER A 141 10.69 5.28 -29.98
CA SER A 141 10.05 5.45 -28.68
C SER A 141 10.91 6.27 -27.69
N ALA A 142 12.16 6.60 -28.06
CA ALA A 142 12.93 7.68 -27.45
C ALA A 142 12.35 9.05 -27.85
N PRO A 143 12.16 10.01 -26.92
CA PRO A 143 11.35 11.18 -27.17
C PRO A 143 12.13 12.23 -27.95
N GLY A 144 11.90 12.29 -29.27
CA GLY A 144 12.43 13.36 -30.10
C GLY A 144 11.90 13.27 -31.53
N GLN A 145 10.89 14.09 -31.82
CA GLN A 145 10.39 14.41 -33.17
C GLN A 145 9.66 13.29 -33.92
N ARG A 146 8.32 13.34 -33.87
CA ARG A 146 7.49 13.18 -35.07
C ARG A 146 6.43 14.26 -35.10
N LEU A 147 6.55 15.14 -36.08
CA LEU A 147 5.51 16.07 -36.50
C LEU A 147 4.54 15.31 -37.41
N ALA A 148 3.26 15.57 -37.16
CA ALA A 148 2.16 15.66 -38.11
C ALA A 148 2.14 14.72 -39.32
N GLU A 149 1.30 13.69 -39.24
CA GLU A 149 0.42 13.27 -40.32
C GLU A 149 -0.80 12.59 -39.69
N SER A 150 -1.80 13.41 -39.35
CA SER A 150 -3.15 12.91 -39.08
C SER A 150 -4.00 13.27 -40.28
N SER A 151 -4.28 12.26 -41.10
CA SER A 151 -5.33 12.30 -42.11
C SER A 151 -6.63 12.80 -41.48
N ASN A 152 -7.31 13.68 -42.22
CA ASN A 152 -8.47 14.44 -41.75
C ASN A 152 -9.78 13.61 -41.75
N ASP A 153 -9.71 12.28 -41.81
CA ASP A 153 -10.89 11.41 -42.00
C ASP A 153 -11.59 10.99 -40.68
N ASP A 154 -11.06 11.36 -39.51
CA ASP A 154 -11.70 11.12 -38.20
C ASP A 154 -12.64 12.26 -37.75
N LEU A 155 -12.80 13.32 -38.55
CA LEU A 155 -13.56 14.52 -38.19
C LEU A 155 -15.06 14.45 -38.53
N GLU A 156 -15.51 13.45 -39.29
CA GLU A 156 -16.86 13.41 -39.88
C GLU A 156 -17.75 12.26 -39.37
N LEU A 157 -17.54 11.83 -38.13
CA LEU A 157 -18.58 11.19 -37.32
C LEU A 157 -18.54 11.77 -35.91
N LYS A 158 -18.69 13.09 -35.86
CA LYS A 158 -19.03 13.84 -34.65
C LYS A 158 -20.45 13.47 -34.21
N LYS A 159 -20.66 12.19 -33.87
CA LYS A 159 -21.83 11.71 -33.13
C LYS A 159 -22.09 12.73 -32.06
N MET A 160 -23.24 13.39 -32.13
CA MET A 160 -23.66 14.38 -31.16
C MET A 160 -23.81 13.66 -29.82
N VAL A 161 -22.72 13.52 -29.05
CA VAL A 161 -22.72 12.78 -27.80
C VAL A 161 -23.62 13.54 -26.85
N GLN A 162 -24.69 12.89 -26.40
CA GLN A 162 -25.68 13.49 -25.53
C GLN A 162 -25.02 14.08 -24.28
N ARG A 163 -25.08 15.40 -24.13
CA ARG A 163 -24.55 16.09 -22.95
C ARG A 163 -25.40 15.77 -21.73
N LEU A 164 -24.73 15.48 -20.62
CA LEU A 164 -25.35 15.07 -19.36
C LEU A 164 -25.17 16.13 -18.28
N THR A 165 -26.24 16.44 -17.56
CA THR A 165 -26.22 17.38 -16.44
C THR A 165 -26.07 16.65 -15.10
N LEU A 166 -25.35 17.28 -14.17
CA LEU A 166 -25.25 16.79 -12.80
C LEU A 166 -26.57 16.99 -12.07
N ARG A 167 -27.01 15.99 -11.31
CA ARG A 167 -28.26 16.03 -10.52
C ARG A 167 -28.05 16.55 -9.09
N ARG A 168 -26.83 16.51 -8.57
CA ARG A 168 -26.44 17.03 -7.24
C ARG A 168 -25.86 18.44 -7.38
N ARG A 169 -26.04 19.25 -6.33
CA ARG A 169 -25.46 20.61 -6.21
C ARG A 169 -23.93 20.63 -6.36
N LEU A 170 -23.23 19.58 -5.91
CA LEU A 170 -21.77 19.49 -6.03
C LEU A 170 -21.35 19.30 -7.50
N SER A 171 -20.75 20.34 -8.09
CA SER A 171 -20.31 20.38 -9.49
C SER A 171 -18.92 19.76 -9.73
N TYR A 172 -18.08 19.68 -8.70
CA TYR A 172 -16.69 19.26 -8.82
C TYR A 172 -16.50 17.73 -8.92
N ASN A 173 -15.46 17.29 -9.65
CA ASN A 173 -15.07 15.88 -9.78
C ASN A 173 -14.23 15.40 -8.59
N THR A 174 -14.85 15.23 -7.43
CA THR A 174 -14.21 14.73 -6.22
C THR A 174 -14.36 13.20 -6.10
N LYS A 175 -13.61 12.57 -5.16
CA LYS A 175 -13.73 11.13 -4.87
C LYS A 175 -15.14 10.73 -4.40
N SER A 176 -15.88 11.63 -3.75
CA SER A 176 -17.28 11.42 -3.33
C SER A 176 -18.28 11.62 -4.48
N ASN A 177 -17.92 12.36 -5.53
CA ASN A 177 -18.77 12.71 -6.66
C ASN A 177 -18.42 11.93 -7.94
N LYS A 178 -17.94 10.70 -7.77
CA LYS A 178 -17.74 9.76 -8.87
C LYS A 178 -19.10 9.29 -9.40
N ARG A 179 -19.18 9.11 -10.71
CA ARG A 179 -20.41 8.94 -11.47
C ARG A 179 -20.22 7.85 -12.51
N ARG A 180 -21.29 7.11 -12.80
CA ARG A 180 -21.40 6.17 -13.92
C ARG A 180 -22.53 6.65 -14.83
N ILE A 181 -22.30 6.64 -16.14
CA ILE A 181 -23.36 6.89 -17.12
C ILE A 181 -24.13 5.58 -17.28
N VAL A 182 -25.45 5.65 -17.11
CA VAL A 182 -26.36 4.50 -17.25
C VAL A 182 -27.49 4.92 -18.16
N ARG A 183 -27.88 4.02 -19.07
CA ARG A 183 -29.06 4.19 -19.92
C ARG A 183 -30.29 3.77 -19.12
N THR A 184 -31.26 4.66 -18.99
CA THR A 184 -32.51 4.36 -18.31
C THR A 184 -33.44 3.55 -19.22
N PRO A 185 -34.45 2.85 -18.69
CA PRO A 185 -35.46 2.17 -19.50
C PRO A 185 -36.13 3.09 -20.54
N GLY A 186 -36.32 4.38 -20.22
CA GLY A 186 -36.84 5.39 -21.16
C GLY A 186 -35.81 5.89 -22.20
N GLY A 187 -34.71 5.16 -22.43
CA GLY A 187 -33.73 5.43 -23.47
C GLY A 187 -32.78 6.61 -23.23
N ARG A 188 -32.96 7.38 -22.15
CA ARG A 188 -32.13 8.56 -21.82
C ARG A 188 -30.85 8.15 -21.08
N LEU A 189 -29.73 8.80 -21.38
CA LEU A 189 -28.52 8.66 -20.58
C LEU A 189 -28.64 9.50 -19.31
N VAL A 190 -28.28 8.94 -18.15
CA VAL A 190 -28.33 9.63 -16.86
C VAL A 190 -27.09 9.30 -16.02
N TYR A 191 -26.62 10.25 -15.20
CA TYR A 191 -25.60 9.98 -14.18
C TYR A 191 -26.19 9.26 -12.96
N LEU A 192 -25.64 8.08 -12.67
CA LEU A 192 -25.78 7.39 -11.40
C LEU A 192 -24.56 7.72 -10.51
N TYR A 193 -24.82 8.18 -9.28
CA TYR A 193 -23.74 8.48 -8.34
C TYR A 193 -23.21 7.22 -7.68
N LEU A 194 -21.91 6.99 -7.84
CA LEU A 194 -21.23 5.86 -7.22
C LEU A 194 -20.85 6.23 -5.78
N LYS A 195 -21.02 5.28 -4.86
CA LYS A 195 -20.41 5.36 -3.53
C LYS A 195 -18.89 5.19 -3.67
N LYS A 196 -18.08 5.91 -2.88
CA LYS A 196 -16.62 5.63 -2.78
C LYS A 196 -16.38 4.14 -2.48
N PRO A 197 -15.29 3.55 -3.00
CA PRO A 197 -14.95 2.15 -2.77
C PRO A 197 -14.81 1.84 -1.28
N ARG A 198 -15.04 0.57 -0.93
CA ARG A 198 -14.98 0.06 0.44
C ARG A 198 -13.53 -0.33 0.76
N SER A 199 -13.09 -0.09 1.99
CA SER A 199 -11.80 -0.60 2.46
C SER A 199 -11.92 -2.09 2.80
N VAL A 200 -10.90 -2.84 2.42
CA VAL A 200 -10.81 -4.27 2.74
C VAL A 200 -10.29 -4.42 4.18
N PRO A 201 -10.97 -5.19 5.05
CA PRO A 201 -10.50 -5.41 6.42
C PRO A 201 -9.16 -6.16 6.44
N GLY A 202 -8.20 -5.62 7.18
CA GLY A 202 -6.86 -6.20 7.36
C GLY A 202 -6.68 -6.81 8.74
N CYS A 203 -5.76 -7.76 8.87
CA CYS A 203 -5.32 -8.35 10.13
C CYS A 203 -4.65 -7.30 11.01
N GLY A 204 -4.90 -7.33 12.33
CA GLY A 204 -4.28 -6.40 13.27
C GLY A 204 -2.75 -6.52 13.39
N GLN A 205 -2.16 -7.68 13.07
CA GLN A 205 -0.71 -7.94 13.18
C GLN A 205 -0.02 -7.85 11.81
N CYS A 206 -0.32 -8.76 10.89
CA CYS A 206 0.31 -8.81 9.57
C CYS A 206 -0.27 -7.83 8.54
N LYS A 207 -1.40 -7.15 8.84
CA LYS A 207 -2.11 -6.24 7.91
C LYS A 207 -2.62 -6.88 6.62
N GLU A 208 -2.48 -8.20 6.46
CA GLU A 208 -3.03 -8.96 5.34
C GLU A 208 -4.56 -8.93 5.32
N LYS A 209 -5.14 -9.09 4.12
CA LYS A 209 -6.59 -9.16 3.91
C LYS A 209 -7.22 -10.30 4.72
N LEU A 210 -8.21 -9.98 5.54
CA LEU A 210 -9.00 -10.97 6.27
C LEU A 210 -9.97 -11.69 5.33
N ARG A 211 -9.82 -13.02 5.23
CA ARG A 211 -10.73 -13.90 4.48
C ARG A 211 -12.03 -14.10 5.26
N GLY A 212 -13.16 -14.18 4.56
CA GLY A 212 -14.48 -14.37 5.14
C GLY A 212 -15.13 -13.11 5.74
N VAL A 213 -14.45 -11.95 5.70
CA VAL A 213 -15.05 -10.67 6.13
C VAL A 213 -15.39 -9.83 4.92
N THR A 214 -16.67 -9.46 4.79
CA THR A 214 -17.14 -8.67 3.65
C THR A 214 -16.72 -7.20 3.80
N PRO A 215 -16.07 -6.59 2.79
CA PRO A 215 -15.76 -5.16 2.79
C PRO A 215 -17.06 -4.33 2.89
N SER A 216 -17.11 -3.42 3.86
CA SER A 216 -18.29 -2.58 4.13
C SER A 216 -17.86 -1.18 4.51
N ARG A 217 -18.66 -0.17 4.19
CA ARG A 217 -18.50 1.16 4.76
C ARG A 217 -18.89 1.18 6.24
N PRO A 218 -18.32 2.08 7.06
CA PRO A 218 -18.73 2.23 8.46
C PRO A 218 -20.24 2.43 8.63
N SER A 219 -20.90 3.18 7.74
CA SER A 219 -22.35 3.40 7.75
C SER A 219 -23.19 2.21 7.27
N GLU A 220 -22.59 1.27 6.52
CA GLU A 220 -23.26 0.06 6.03
C GLU A 220 -23.06 -1.13 6.99
N ARG A 221 -21.93 -1.15 7.71
CA ARG A 221 -21.55 -2.19 8.66
C ARG A 221 -22.60 -2.49 9.75
N PRO A 222 -23.28 -1.52 10.40
CA PRO A 222 -24.31 -1.85 11.39
C PRO A 222 -25.51 -2.57 10.78
N ARG A 223 -25.84 -2.31 9.50
CA ARG A 223 -26.98 -2.95 8.80
C ARG A 223 -26.70 -4.37 8.32
N MET A 224 -25.42 -4.78 8.25
CA MET A 224 -25.06 -6.13 7.82
C MET A 224 -25.20 -7.15 8.96
N SER A 225 -25.54 -8.39 8.63
CA SER A 225 -25.59 -9.50 9.58
C SER A 225 -24.21 -9.82 10.17
N ARG A 226 -24.17 -10.42 11.37
CA ARG A 226 -22.91 -10.76 12.07
C ARG A 226 -22.04 -11.73 11.27
N ARG A 227 -22.65 -12.71 10.58
CA ARG A 227 -21.94 -13.70 9.75
C ARG A 227 -21.03 -13.06 8.68
N LEU A 228 -21.42 -11.92 8.11
CA LEU A 228 -20.63 -11.22 7.10
C LEU A 228 -19.49 -10.35 7.67
N LYS A 229 -19.54 -10.08 9.00
CA LYS A 229 -18.63 -9.17 9.70
C LYS A 229 -17.49 -9.87 10.43
N THR A 230 -17.66 -11.16 10.75
CA THR A 230 -16.75 -11.94 11.61
C THR A 230 -16.65 -13.38 11.12
N VAL A 231 -15.58 -14.07 11.51
CA VAL A 231 -15.41 -15.53 11.31
C VAL A 231 -15.66 -16.25 12.63
N SER A 232 -16.21 -17.47 12.60
CA SER A 232 -16.49 -18.31 13.77
C SER A 232 -15.22 -18.95 14.34
N ARG A 233 -14.33 -18.12 14.91
CA ARG A 233 -13.15 -18.55 15.68
C ARG A 233 -12.74 -17.47 16.68
N THR A 234 -11.84 -17.79 17.60
CA THR A 234 -11.22 -16.81 18.50
C THR A 234 -10.52 -15.71 17.69
N PHE A 235 -10.68 -14.45 18.11
CA PHE A 235 -10.22 -13.26 17.38
C PHE A 235 -10.70 -13.18 15.91
N GLY A 236 -11.84 -13.81 15.58
CA GLY A 236 -12.44 -13.81 14.25
C GLY A 236 -12.79 -12.40 13.77
N GLY A 237 -12.31 -12.03 12.58
CA GLY A 237 -12.49 -10.69 12.02
C GLY A 237 -11.51 -9.63 12.53
N VAL A 238 -10.55 -10.02 13.38
CA VAL A 238 -9.46 -9.15 13.87
C VAL A 238 -8.10 -9.69 13.44
N LEU A 239 -7.87 -11.00 13.62
CA LEU A 239 -6.62 -11.67 13.28
C LEU A 239 -6.79 -12.68 12.15
N CYS A 240 -5.74 -12.88 11.35
CA CYS A 240 -5.66 -14.01 10.42
C CYS A 240 -5.38 -15.32 11.18
N HIS A 241 -5.59 -16.46 10.52
CA HIS A 241 -5.40 -17.78 11.13
C HIS A 241 -3.93 -18.04 11.50
N ILE A 242 -2.99 -17.51 10.72
CA ILE A 242 -1.54 -17.65 10.96
C ILE A 242 -1.14 -16.93 12.24
N CYS A 243 -1.45 -15.63 12.34
CA CYS A 243 -1.17 -14.84 13.54
C CYS A 243 -1.91 -15.35 14.78
N LEU A 244 -3.11 -15.93 14.62
CA LEU A 244 -3.82 -16.58 15.71
C LEU A 244 -3.07 -17.82 16.22
N ARG A 245 -2.60 -18.70 15.31
CA ARG A 245 -1.82 -19.89 15.66
C ARG A 245 -0.53 -19.52 16.39
N GLU A 246 0.20 -18.54 15.88
CA GLU A 246 1.40 -18.03 16.54
C GLU A 246 1.11 -17.49 17.93
N ARG A 247 -0.01 -16.78 18.11
CA ARG A 247 -0.40 -16.25 19.42
C ARG A 247 -0.71 -17.38 20.42
N ILE A 248 -1.41 -18.42 19.99
CA ILE A 248 -1.73 -19.59 20.82
C ILE A 248 -0.44 -20.31 21.23
N ILE A 249 0.44 -20.60 20.26
CA ILE A 249 1.71 -21.29 20.51
C ILE A 249 2.62 -20.46 21.42
N ARG A 250 2.76 -19.15 21.16
CA ARG A 250 3.58 -18.27 22.02
C ARG A 250 3.03 -18.19 23.43
N ALA A 251 1.72 -18.08 23.61
CA ALA A 251 1.12 -18.05 24.94
C ALA A 251 1.42 -19.34 25.71
N PHE A 252 1.18 -20.50 25.08
CA PHE A 252 1.46 -21.80 25.66
C PHE A 252 2.94 -21.96 26.04
N LEU A 253 3.87 -21.75 25.10
CA LEU A 253 5.31 -21.90 25.35
C LEU A 253 5.82 -20.95 26.43
N ILE A 254 5.32 -19.71 26.47
CA ILE A 254 5.70 -18.75 27.51
C ILE A 254 5.22 -19.22 28.88
N ASP A 255 4.01 -19.77 28.97
CA ASP A 255 3.47 -20.25 30.24
C ASP A 255 4.20 -21.52 30.71
N GLU A 256 4.51 -22.46 29.82
CA GLU A 256 5.36 -23.62 30.12
C GLU A 256 6.76 -23.21 30.60
N GLN A 257 7.41 -22.27 29.90
CA GLN A 257 8.72 -21.76 30.31
C GLN A 257 8.67 -21.04 31.67
N LYS A 258 7.58 -20.34 32.00
CA LYS A 258 7.41 -19.72 33.32
C LYS A 258 7.31 -20.77 34.41
N VAL A 259 6.51 -21.83 34.21
CA VAL A 259 6.36 -22.92 35.18
C VAL A 259 7.71 -23.61 35.41
N VAL A 260 8.43 -23.96 34.36
CA VAL A 260 9.76 -24.59 34.45
C VAL A 260 10.75 -23.68 35.19
N LYS A 261 10.72 -22.36 34.95
CA LYS A 261 11.58 -21.41 35.67
C LYS A 261 11.28 -21.38 37.17
N VAL A 262 10.01 -21.39 37.56
CA VAL A 262 9.61 -21.43 38.98
C VAL A 262 10.04 -22.74 39.64
N LEU A 263 9.84 -23.88 38.97
CA LEU A 263 10.26 -25.18 39.49
C LEU A 263 11.79 -25.28 39.65
N LYS A 264 12.56 -24.80 38.66
CA LYS A 264 14.03 -24.74 38.75
C LYS A 264 14.50 -23.83 39.88
N ALA A 265 13.85 -22.69 40.09
CA ALA A 265 14.16 -21.79 41.20
C ALA A 265 13.85 -22.43 42.56
N ALA A 266 12.73 -23.15 42.68
CA ALA A 266 12.36 -23.90 43.88
C ALA A 266 13.39 -25.01 44.18
N GLN A 267 13.76 -25.83 43.18
CA GLN A 267 14.77 -26.88 43.34
C GLN A 267 16.16 -26.33 43.69
N ALA A 268 16.56 -25.21 43.09
CA ALA A 268 17.84 -24.57 43.41
C ALA A 268 17.88 -24.04 44.86
N SER A 269 16.72 -23.64 45.42
CA SER A 269 16.61 -23.23 46.82
C SER A 269 16.70 -24.41 47.79
N THR A 270 16.18 -25.60 47.44
CA THR A 270 16.25 -26.78 48.31
C THR A 270 17.62 -27.45 48.32
N VAL A 271 18.44 -27.25 47.27
CA VAL A 271 19.81 -27.81 47.19
C VAL A 271 20.85 -26.91 47.89
N LYS A 272 20.54 -25.63 48.13
CA LYS A 272 21.39 -24.72 48.92
C LYS A 272 20.96 -24.71 50.40
N ALA A 273 21.58 -25.61 51.18
CA ALA A 273 21.71 -25.67 52.67
C ALA A 273 20.79 -26.69 53.42
N PRO A 274 21.32 -27.39 54.46
CA PRO A 274 22.40 -26.96 55.36
C PRO A 274 23.70 -27.79 55.35
N ARG A 275 24.82 -27.09 55.62
CA ARG A 275 26.08 -27.69 56.09
C ARG A 275 25.86 -28.24 57.52
N PRO A 276 26.42 -29.40 57.90
CA PRO A 276 26.22 -29.96 59.23
C PRO A 276 26.85 -29.05 60.31
N ALA A 277 26.09 -28.83 61.38
CA ALA A 277 26.46 -28.01 62.52
C ALA A 277 27.74 -28.55 63.21
N LYS A 278 28.74 -27.68 63.40
CA LYS A 278 29.85 -27.95 64.33
C LYS A 278 29.31 -27.92 65.76
N VAL A 279 29.32 -29.07 66.43
CA VAL A 279 29.10 -29.20 67.88
C VAL A 279 30.28 -28.54 68.60
N GLN A 280 30.02 -27.50 69.39
CA GLN A 280 31.01 -26.93 70.31
C GLN A 280 30.92 -27.65 71.67
N PRO A 281 32.05 -28.01 72.33
CA PRO A 281 32.02 -28.47 73.71
C PRO A 281 31.85 -27.30 74.68
N LYS A 282 31.02 -27.48 75.71
CA LYS A 282 30.79 -26.52 76.80
C LYS A 282 32.01 -26.39 77.71
N PRO A 283 32.35 -25.18 78.22
CA PRO A 283 33.01 -25.03 79.50
C PRO A 283 32.08 -24.41 80.57
N ALA A 284 32.49 -24.57 81.82
CA ALA A 284 31.73 -24.48 83.06
C ALA A 284 31.40 -23.06 83.60
N ALA A 285 30.46 -23.06 84.56
CA ALA A 285 30.08 -22.09 85.62
C ALA A 285 31.00 -20.86 85.88
N LYS A 286 30.60 -19.66 86.36
CA LYS A 286 29.44 -18.94 87.01
C LYS A 286 29.94 -17.44 87.20
N PRO A 287 29.25 -16.45 87.85
CA PRO A 287 27.84 -16.03 87.93
C PRO A 287 27.57 -14.47 87.83
N ALA A 288 26.28 -14.09 87.93
CA ALA A 288 25.69 -12.83 88.48
C ALA A 288 25.77 -11.46 87.73
N ALA A 289 24.61 -10.90 87.33
CA ALA A 289 23.94 -9.73 87.96
C ALA A 289 23.00 -8.92 87.01
N ALA A 290 21.88 -8.47 87.59
CA ALA A 290 21.03 -7.30 87.26
C ALA A 290 20.01 -7.34 86.08
N ALA A 291 18.72 -7.36 86.46
CA ALA A 291 17.58 -6.77 85.73
C ALA A 291 17.49 -5.24 86.07
N PRO A 292 16.69 -4.37 85.41
CA PRO A 292 15.20 -4.46 85.48
C PRO A 292 14.36 -3.87 84.31
N GLN A 293 13.11 -4.39 84.19
CA GLN A 293 11.82 -3.67 83.99
C GLN A 293 11.56 -2.91 82.64
N LYS A 294 10.34 -2.77 82.08
CA LYS A 294 8.93 -3.04 82.48
C LYS A 294 8.00 -2.82 81.26
N GLY A 295 6.86 -3.53 81.26
CA GLY A 295 5.56 -3.08 80.72
C GLY A 295 5.34 -3.23 79.21
N GLY A 296 4.24 -3.76 78.69
CA GLY A 296 2.98 -4.19 79.29
C GLY A 296 1.82 -3.84 78.34
N LYS A 297 1.08 -4.89 77.93
CA LYS A 297 -0.31 -4.93 77.42
C LYS A 297 -0.66 -4.33 76.05
N GLY A 298 -1.32 -5.17 75.25
CA GLY A 298 -2.71 -4.89 74.88
C GLY A 298 -3.12 -5.25 73.46
N ASP A 299 -3.67 -6.46 73.28
CA ASP A 299 -4.51 -6.84 72.15
C ASP A 299 -5.66 -5.86 71.92
N LYS A 300 -6.01 -5.60 70.64
CA LYS A 300 -7.37 -5.23 70.21
C LYS A 300 -7.58 -5.43 68.69
N LYS A 301 -8.24 -6.54 68.38
CA LYS A 301 -9.44 -6.74 67.54
C LYS A 301 -9.78 -5.75 66.41
N ALA A 302 -10.14 -6.38 65.29
CA ALA A 302 -10.71 -5.90 64.04
C ALA A 302 -11.86 -4.88 64.11
N THR A 303 -12.06 -4.14 63.00
CA THR A 303 -13.36 -4.03 62.27
C THR A 303 -13.21 -3.26 60.95
N ASP A 304 -13.82 -3.80 59.89
CA ASP A 304 -14.19 -3.14 58.64
C ASP A 304 -15.04 -1.86 58.84
N LYS A 305 -14.84 -0.86 57.98
CA LYS A 305 -15.93 0.00 57.46
C LYS A 305 -15.52 0.76 56.19
N LYS A 306 -16.56 1.01 55.40
CA LYS A 306 -16.63 1.29 53.97
C LYS A 306 -16.94 2.79 53.69
N VAL A 307 -16.56 3.24 52.49
CA VAL A 307 -17.06 4.40 51.69
C VAL A 307 -16.62 5.82 52.10
N GLY A 308 -16.10 6.56 51.10
CA GLY A 308 -16.05 8.01 51.07
C GLY A 308 -15.36 8.56 49.80
N ASP A 309 -16.16 8.96 48.82
CA ASP A 309 -15.79 9.64 47.57
C ASP A 309 -14.86 10.86 47.74
N LYS A 310 -13.89 11.02 46.84
CA LYS A 310 -13.41 12.35 46.39
C LYS A 310 -12.74 12.30 45.01
N LYS A 311 -13.36 13.01 44.06
CA LYS A 311 -12.84 13.41 42.73
C LYS A 311 -11.50 14.14 42.84
N THR A 312 -10.60 13.93 41.86
CA THR A 312 -9.94 14.99 41.08
C THR A 312 -9.23 14.46 39.83
N ALA A 313 -9.00 15.37 38.89
CA ALA A 313 -8.81 15.21 37.45
C ALA A 313 -7.43 14.72 36.95
N ASP A 314 -7.50 14.10 35.77
CA ASP A 314 -6.60 14.13 34.60
C ASP A 314 -5.11 14.49 34.75
N LYS A 315 -4.23 13.54 34.36
CA LYS A 315 -2.95 13.84 33.71
C LYS A 315 -2.52 12.74 32.73
N LYS A 316 -2.53 13.09 31.45
CA LYS A 316 -2.03 12.32 30.29
C LYS A 316 -0.52 12.55 30.12
N PRO A 317 0.32 11.52 29.88
CA PRO A 317 1.71 11.76 29.48
C PRO A 317 1.86 11.94 27.96
N ALA A 318 2.66 12.93 27.59
CA ALA A 318 2.93 13.41 26.24
C ALA A 318 3.87 12.49 25.45
N ALA A 319 3.62 12.39 24.15
CA ALA A 319 4.49 11.76 23.17
C ALA A 319 5.66 12.69 22.80
N LYS A 320 6.89 12.17 22.87
CA LYS A 320 8.09 12.82 22.34
C LYS A 320 8.24 12.46 20.85
N MET A 321 8.22 13.47 19.98
CA MET A 321 8.73 13.37 18.61
C MET A 321 10.20 13.79 18.62
N SER A 322 11.09 12.87 18.23
CA SER A 322 12.51 13.11 18.00
C SER A 322 12.73 13.59 16.56
N THR A 323 13.27 14.79 16.41
CA THR A 323 13.94 15.25 15.19
C THR A 323 15.43 14.92 15.28
N VAL A 324 15.98 14.24 14.27
CA VAL A 324 17.43 14.22 14.00
C VAL A 324 17.65 14.65 12.55
N LYS A 325 18.46 15.70 12.39
CA LYS A 325 19.01 16.19 11.12
C LYS A 325 20.10 15.24 10.61
N LYS A 326 20.31 15.21 9.28
CA LYS A 326 21.57 15.56 8.56
C LYS A 326 22.06 14.53 7.50
N ALA A 327 21.98 14.99 6.24
CA ALA A 327 22.98 15.00 5.15
C ALA A 327 23.44 13.74 4.35
N LYS A 328 23.45 13.98 3.01
CA LYS A 328 24.42 13.61 1.93
C LYS A 328 24.75 12.13 1.65
N LYS A 329 24.42 11.68 0.43
CA LYS A 329 25.33 11.72 -0.74
C LYS A 329 24.50 11.88 -2.01
#